data_AF-B0DI65-F1
#
_entry.id   AF-B0DI65-F1
#
_cell.length_a   1.000
_cell.length_b   1.000
_cell.length_c   1.000
_cell.angle_alpha   90.00
_cell.angle_beta   90.00
_cell.angle_gamma   90.00
#
_symmetry.space_group_name_H-M   'P 1'
#
loop_
_entity.id
_entity.type
_entity.pdbx_description
1 polymer ?
#
loop_
_entity_poly.entity_id
_entity_poly.type
_entity_poly.pdbx_seq_one_letter_code
_entity_poly.pdbx_strand_id
1 'polypeptide(L)'
;MRVTGYYKCLYTIDTQVKHLDQKSLLNLGDWLHRKWKATMEHKDKAGGLLAELERKNITENLLREEWAAQVKQQTKPNPCQAKNLADKTIEEILELKEQIQSYKREVNQFENMIQSGNYQGEWDLAEVKLQIEELNEKCKKAEVARRTKHTSLSVDGHLSLDHLLGNKFLQIRVNALALKKRLRNCLQQRKFEIDGLERAHRKTTTNEKKLREHSQSQIRCKEPGIQQLAKKYNDLCVQSIKMVEKREAPHGAWAPHLISTDVLFKLDVDDDIWQDVGLDEMDLGIDVPRWLGDEGVWQGIKALLEWDRCCEEDQQTYRLLVGFS
;
A
#
# COMPACT_ATOMS: atom_id res chain seq x y z
N MET A 1 34.17 4.88 -51.21
CA MET A 1 34.48 4.35 -49.86
C MET A 1 33.42 4.78 -48.85
N ARG A 2 32.31 4.03 -48.70
CA ARG A 2 31.27 4.29 -47.68
C ARG A 2 31.01 3.12 -46.72
N VAL A 3 31.76 2.02 -46.89
CA VAL A 3 31.58 0.76 -46.13
C VAL A 3 32.51 0.69 -44.91
N THR A 4 33.57 1.50 -44.85
CA THR A 4 34.58 1.47 -43.77
C THR A 4 34.19 2.24 -42.51
N GLY A 5 33.18 3.11 -42.57
CA GLY A 5 32.72 3.89 -41.41
C GLY A 5 32.07 3.04 -40.32
N TYR A 6 31.26 2.05 -40.72
CA TYR A 6 30.61 1.11 -39.81
C TYR A 6 31.64 0.29 -39.01
N TYR A 7 32.57 -0.37 -39.69
CA TYR A 7 33.60 -1.20 -39.05
C TYR A 7 34.57 -0.37 -38.21
N LYS A 8 34.87 0.88 -38.61
CA LYS A 8 35.72 1.78 -37.82
C LYS A 8 35.02 2.28 -36.56
N CYS A 9 33.71 2.56 -36.64
CA CYS A 9 32.89 2.87 -35.47
C CYS A 9 32.84 1.69 -34.50
N LEU A 10 32.52 0.48 -35.01
CA LEU A 10 32.48 -0.74 -34.20
C LEU A 10 33.81 -1.03 -33.51
N TYR A 11 34.92 -0.94 -34.25
CA TYR A 11 36.27 -1.10 -33.68
C TYR A 11 36.58 -0.07 -32.60
N THR A 12 36.14 1.19 -32.79
CA THR A 12 36.36 2.27 -31.81
C THR A 12 35.53 2.03 -30.54
N ILE A 13 34.28 1.58 -30.67
CA ILE A 13 33.43 1.21 -29.54
C ILE A 13 34.04 0.01 -28.80
N ASP A 14 34.42 -1.05 -29.52
CA ASP A 14 35.02 -2.25 -28.93
C ASP A 14 36.32 -1.93 -28.18
N THR A 15 37.17 -1.06 -28.73
CA THR A 15 38.41 -0.64 -28.05
C THR A 15 38.13 0.25 -26.84
N GLN A 16 37.14 1.13 -26.90
CA GLN A 16 36.69 1.90 -25.73
C GLN A 16 36.12 1.00 -24.64
N VAL A 17 35.27 0.03 -24.98
CA VAL A 17 34.72 -0.95 -24.04
C VAL A 17 35.84 -1.76 -23.40
N LYS A 18 36.76 -2.33 -24.19
CA LYS A 18 37.92 -3.07 -23.66
C LYS A 18 38.80 -2.23 -22.73
N HIS A 19 39.03 -0.97 -23.07
CA HIS A 19 39.79 -0.05 -22.22
C HIS A 19 39.06 0.23 -20.89
N LEU A 20 37.74 0.45 -20.95
CA LEU A 20 36.91 0.63 -19.77
C LEU A 20 36.87 -0.63 -18.90
N ASP A 21 36.82 -1.82 -19.50
CA ASP A 21 36.86 -3.11 -18.80
C ASP A 21 38.20 -3.32 -18.09
N GLN A 22 39.33 -3.04 -18.76
CA GLN A 22 40.64 -3.11 -18.12
C GLN A 22 40.75 -2.13 -16.95
N LYS A 23 40.26 -0.90 -17.13
CA LYS A 23 40.26 0.12 -16.08
C LYS A 23 39.31 -0.24 -14.93
N SER A 24 38.16 -0.85 -15.21
CA SER A 24 37.20 -1.26 -14.19
C SER A 24 37.73 -2.45 -13.38
N LEU A 25 38.36 -3.43 -14.05
CA LEU A 25 39.02 -4.58 -13.40
C LEU A 25 40.12 -4.16 -12.43
N LEU A 26 40.94 -3.16 -12.80
CA LEU A 26 41.98 -2.63 -11.90
C LEU A 26 41.39 -2.00 -10.63
N ASN A 27 40.23 -1.37 -10.72
CA ASN A 27 39.54 -0.75 -9.58
C ASN A 27 38.56 -1.70 -8.88
N LEU A 28 38.35 -2.91 -9.41
CA LEU A 28 37.34 -3.84 -8.92
C LEU A 28 37.67 -4.34 -7.51
N GLY A 29 38.94 -4.62 -7.23
CA GLY A 29 39.38 -5.04 -5.90
C GLY A 29 39.10 -3.98 -4.82
N ASP A 30 39.48 -2.72 -5.09
CA ASP A 30 39.18 -1.59 -4.20
C ASP A 30 37.68 -1.38 -4.01
N TRP A 31 36.90 -1.52 -5.09
CA TRP A 31 35.45 -1.41 -5.04
C TRP A 31 34.82 -2.53 -4.21
N LEU A 32 35.23 -3.78 -4.42
CA LEU A 32 34.77 -4.94 -3.64
C LEU A 32 35.12 -4.78 -2.17
N HIS A 33 36.34 -4.33 -1.86
CA HIS A 33 36.76 -4.10 -0.48
C HIS A 33 35.93 -3.03 0.22
N ARG A 34 35.71 -1.87 -0.44
CA ARG A 34 34.86 -0.80 0.10
C ARG A 34 33.42 -1.26 0.28
N LYS A 35 32.89 -2.01 -0.70
CA LYS A 35 31.54 -2.55 -0.64
C LYS A 35 31.40 -3.52 0.53
N TRP A 36 32.30 -4.50 0.65
CA TRP A 36 32.32 -5.46 1.74
C TRP A 36 32.39 -4.77 3.11
N LYS A 37 33.28 -3.78 3.27
CA LYS A 37 33.39 -3.02 4.51
C LYS A 37 32.09 -2.29 4.86
N ALA A 38 31.48 -1.63 3.88
CA ALA A 38 30.19 -0.96 4.07
C ALA A 38 29.10 -1.97 4.46
N THR A 39 28.97 -3.08 3.72
CA THR A 39 28.00 -4.15 4.03
C THR A 39 28.18 -4.68 5.44
N MET A 40 29.42 -4.92 5.90
CA MET A 40 29.69 -5.35 7.26
C MET A 40 29.29 -4.29 8.30
N GLU A 41 29.65 -3.03 8.10
CA GLU A 41 29.25 -1.92 8.99
C GLU A 41 27.73 -1.77 9.08
N HIS A 42 27.01 -1.94 7.97
CA HIS A 42 25.55 -1.91 7.93
C HIS A 42 24.93 -3.12 8.64
N LYS A 43 25.51 -4.31 8.44
CA LYS A 43 25.09 -5.56 9.09
C LYS A 43 25.25 -5.50 10.60
N ASP A 44 26.37 -5.00 11.10
CA ASP A 44 26.64 -4.86 12.53
C ASP A 44 25.66 -3.87 13.19
N LYS A 45 25.40 -2.72 12.54
CA LYS A 45 24.42 -1.74 13.03
C LYS A 45 23.01 -2.32 13.06
N ALA A 46 22.60 -3.00 11.98
CA ALA A 46 21.28 -3.61 11.88
C ALA A 46 21.11 -4.72 12.93
N GLY A 47 22.11 -5.60 13.08
CA GLY A 47 22.10 -6.67 14.09
C GLY A 47 22.09 -6.13 15.52
N GLY A 48 22.82 -5.04 15.80
CA GLY A 48 22.79 -4.36 17.10
C GLY A 48 21.40 -3.83 17.45
N LEU A 49 20.73 -3.17 16.50
CA LEU A 49 19.36 -2.67 16.69
C LEU A 49 18.35 -3.81 16.87
N LEU A 50 18.46 -4.89 16.10
CA LEU A 50 17.58 -6.06 16.26
C LEU A 50 17.75 -6.69 17.65
N ALA A 51 19.00 -6.84 18.14
CA ALA A 51 19.27 -7.35 19.47
C ALA A 51 18.74 -6.43 20.59
N GLU A 52 18.69 -5.10 20.37
CA GLU A 52 18.06 -4.17 21.30
C GLU A 52 16.53 -4.30 21.32
N LEU A 53 15.92 -4.53 20.17
CA LEU A 53 14.47 -4.70 20.03
C LEU A 53 13.98 -6.04 20.59
N GLU A 54 14.79 -7.10 20.46
CA GLU A 54 14.51 -8.39 21.09
C GLU A 54 14.40 -8.28 22.62
N ARG A 55 15.25 -7.45 23.26
CA ARG A 55 15.15 -7.17 24.70
C ARG A 55 13.84 -6.45 25.08
N LYS A 56 13.18 -5.81 24.12
CA LYS A 56 11.88 -5.16 24.27
C LYS A 56 10.70 -6.06 23.85
N ASN A 57 10.92 -7.37 23.70
CA ASN A 57 9.94 -8.36 23.23
C ASN A 57 9.43 -8.12 21.80
N ILE A 58 10.17 -7.39 20.96
CA ILE A 58 9.87 -7.27 19.53
C ILE A 58 10.73 -8.33 18.84
N THR A 59 10.11 -9.47 18.53
CA THR A 59 10.77 -10.61 17.90
C THR A 59 10.87 -10.45 16.39
N GLU A 60 11.85 -11.12 15.78
CA GLU A 60 12.01 -11.14 14.31
C GLU A 60 10.74 -11.65 13.60
N ASN A 61 10.09 -12.70 14.13
CA ASN A 61 8.87 -13.26 13.56
C ASN A 61 7.74 -12.21 13.47
N LEU A 62 7.55 -11.44 14.54
CA LEU A 62 6.59 -10.34 14.57
C LEU A 62 6.92 -9.29 13.51
N LEU A 63 8.20 -8.90 13.39
CA LEU A 63 8.63 -7.94 12.37
C LEU A 63 8.37 -8.45 10.95
N ARG A 64 8.57 -9.75 10.69
CA ARG A 64 8.29 -10.38 9.38
C ARG A 64 6.79 -10.41 9.08
N GLU A 65 5.95 -10.72 10.06
CA GLU A 65 4.48 -10.69 9.93
C GLU A 65 3.96 -9.27 9.66
N GLU A 66 4.43 -8.29 10.43
CA GLU A 66 4.09 -6.88 10.28
C GLU A 66 4.58 -6.32 8.94
N TRP A 67 5.79 -6.71 8.50
CA TRP A 67 6.29 -6.39 7.16
C TRP A 67 5.42 -7.00 6.06
N ALA A 68 5.01 -8.27 6.18
CA ALA A 68 4.13 -8.90 5.22
C ALA A 68 2.75 -8.22 5.18
N ALA A 69 2.22 -7.81 6.34
CA ALA A 69 0.99 -7.04 6.44
C ALA A 69 1.13 -5.66 5.76
N GLN A 70 2.26 -4.98 5.97
CA GLN A 70 2.59 -3.72 5.32
C GLN A 70 2.67 -3.88 3.80
N VAL A 71 3.42 -4.86 3.29
CA VAL A 71 3.54 -5.13 1.84
C VAL A 71 2.17 -5.44 1.26
N LYS A 72 1.38 -6.30 1.90
CA LYS A 72 0.02 -6.62 1.46
C LYS A 72 -0.87 -5.39 1.44
N GLN A 73 -0.73 -4.46 2.37
CA GLN A 73 -1.49 -3.21 2.39
C GLN A 73 -1.04 -2.25 1.27
N GLN A 74 0.27 -2.07 1.09
CA GLN A 74 0.85 -1.10 0.15
C GLN A 74 0.80 -1.55 -1.31
N THR A 75 0.82 -2.86 -1.57
CA THR A 75 0.74 -3.46 -2.92
C THR A 75 -0.68 -3.72 -3.40
N LYS A 76 -1.70 -3.44 -2.56
CA LYS A 76 -3.11 -3.54 -2.99
C LYS A 76 -3.34 -2.68 -4.24
N PRO A 77 -4.09 -3.19 -5.22
CA PRO A 77 -4.44 -2.39 -6.39
C PRO A 77 -5.24 -1.17 -5.95
N ASN A 78 -4.92 -0.02 -6.56
CA ASN A 78 -5.66 1.22 -6.29
C ASN A 78 -7.15 1.03 -6.63
N PRO A 79 -8.05 1.63 -5.84
CA PRO A 79 -9.47 1.56 -6.13
C PRO A 79 -9.75 2.21 -7.49
N CYS A 80 -10.60 1.54 -8.27
CA CYS A 80 -11.05 2.00 -9.58
C CYS A 80 -12.52 2.39 -9.52
N GLN A 81 -12.91 3.38 -10.32
CA GLN A 81 -14.31 3.69 -10.53
C GLN A 81 -15.00 2.55 -11.29
N ALA A 82 -16.23 2.25 -10.91
CA ALA A 82 -17.09 1.36 -11.68
C ALA A 82 -18.55 1.83 -11.61
N LYS A 83 -19.31 1.54 -12.67
CA LYS A 83 -20.72 1.97 -12.77
C LYS A 83 -21.57 1.44 -11.61
N ASN A 84 -21.38 0.17 -11.25
CA ASN A 84 -22.14 -0.51 -10.21
C ASN A 84 -21.31 -0.71 -8.93
N LEU A 85 -20.33 0.16 -8.66
CA LEU A 85 -19.44 -0.03 -7.51
C LEU A 85 -20.21 0.07 -6.19
N ALA A 86 -21.14 1.03 -6.08
CA ALA A 86 -21.99 1.17 -4.90
C ALA A 86 -22.89 -0.06 -4.70
N ASP A 87 -23.50 -0.58 -5.77
CA ASP A 87 -24.38 -1.75 -5.69
C ASP A 87 -23.59 -2.98 -5.24
N LYS A 88 -22.39 -3.21 -5.81
CA LYS A 88 -21.47 -4.27 -5.35
C LYS A 88 -21.08 -4.12 -3.89
N THR A 89 -20.76 -2.91 -3.44
CA THR A 89 -20.44 -2.69 -2.01
C THR A 89 -21.62 -2.97 -1.10
N ILE A 90 -22.85 -2.68 -1.56
CA ILE A 90 -24.08 -3.00 -0.82
C ILE A 90 -24.32 -4.51 -0.79
N GLU A 91 -24.22 -5.19 -1.93
CA GLU A 91 -24.30 -6.66 -2.04
C GLU A 91 -23.29 -7.34 -1.11
N GLU A 92 -22.03 -6.91 -1.11
CA GLU A 92 -21.00 -7.43 -0.21
C GLU A 92 -21.33 -7.22 1.28
N ILE A 93 -22.00 -6.11 1.65
CA ILE A 93 -22.44 -5.88 3.03
C ILE A 93 -23.57 -6.83 3.41
N LEU A 94 -24.49 -7.11 2.48
CA LEU A 94 -25.58 -8.06 2.67
C LEU A 94 -25.03 -9.48 2.80
N GLU A 95 -24.09 -9.89 1.95
CA GLU A 95 -23.39 -11.17 2.06
C GLU A 95 -22.68 -11.32 3.41
N LEU A 96 -21.95 -10.28 3.86
CA LEU A 96 -21.31 -10.30 5.17
C LEU A 96 -22.33 -10.42 6.32
N LYS A 97 -23.50 -9.78 6.18
CA LYS A 97 -24.59 -9.92 7.16
C LYS A 97 -25.11 -11.35 7.23
N GLU A 98 -25.28 -12.02 6.08
CA GLU A 98 -25.67 -13.42 6.02
C GLU A 98 -24.61 -14.35 6.63
N GLN A 99 -23.33 -14.13 6.33
CA GLN A 99 -22.21 -14.88 6.94
C GLN A 99 -22.15 -14.71 8.45
N ILE A 100 -22.32 -13.49 8.97
CA ILE A 100 -22.38 -13.26 10.43
C ILE A 100 -23.55 -14.03 11.04
N GLN A 101 -24.70 -14.07 10.37
CA GLN A 101 -25.84 -14.86 10.84
C GLN A 101 -25.57 -16.36 10.80
N SER A 102 -24.90 -16.88 9.76
CA SER A 102 -24.54 -18.30 9.68
C SER A 102 -23.55 -18.69 10.79
N TYR A 103 -22.49 -17.90 11.00
CA TYR A 103 -21.53 -18.13 12.09
C TYR A 103 -22.21 -18.10 13.46
N LYS A 104 -23.12 -17.15 13.71
CA LYS A 104 -23.88 -17.12 14.97
C LYS A 104 -24.79 -18.35 15.16
N ARG A 105 -25.39 -18.86 14.07
CA ARG A 105 -26.20 -20.09 14.14
C ARG A 105 -25.33 -21.32 14.43
N GLU A 106 -24.16 -21.43 13.81
CA GLU A 106 -23.21 -22.52 14.05
C GLU A 106 -22.65 -22.48 15.47
N VAL A 107 -22.27 -21.29 15.98
CA VAL A 107 -21.86 -21.11 17.38
C VAL A 107 -22.97 -21.58 18.33
N ASN A 108 -24.23 -21.17 18.11
CA ASN A 108 -25.34 -21.62 18.93
C ASN A 108 -25.55 -23.15 18.87
N GLN A 109 -25.31 -23.79 17.72
CA GLN A 109 -25.39 -25.25 17.58
C GLN A 109 -24.33 -25.95 18.45
N PHE A 110 -23.07 -25.49 18.38
CA PHE A 110 -22.00 -26.04 19.21
C PHE A 110 -22.20 -25.74 20.70
N GLU A 111 -22.71 -24.57 21.07
CA GLU A 111 -23.09 -24.26 22.46
C GLU A 111 -24.20 -25.19 22.97
N ASN A 112 -25.20 -25.49 22.13
CA ASN A 112 -26.25 -26.45 22.47
C ASN A 112 -25.71 -27.89 22.62
N MET A 113 -24.69 -28.28 21.84
CA MET A 113 -24.01 -29.58 22.00
C MET A 113 -23.31 -29.68 23.36
N ILE A 114 -22.64 -28.59 23.79
CA ILE A 114 -22.03 -28.52 25.13
C ILE A 114 -23.08 -28.61 26.23
N GLN A 115 -24.20 -27.88 26.10
CA GLN A 115 -25.27 -27.85 27.11
C GLN A 115 -26.03 -29.18 27.22
N SER A 116 -26.29 -29.83 26.09
CA SER A 116 -26.99 -31.12 26.05
C SER A 116 -26.11 -32.31 26.43
N GLY A 117 -24.78 -32.13 26.44
CA GLY A 117 -23.80 -33.19 26.69
C GLY A 117 -23.84 -34.32 25.63
N ASN A 118 -24.53 -34.10 24.51
CA ASN A 118 -24.75 -35.08 23.47
C ASN A 118 -23.86 -34.74 22.26
N TYR A 119 -22.60 -35.16 22.35
CA TYR A 119 -21.63 -35.01 21.28
C TYR A 119 -21.99 -36.01 20.17
N GLN A 120 -22.53 -35.50 19.06
CA GLN A 120 -22.81 -36.33 17.89
C GLN A 120 -21.47 -36.72 17.22
N GLY A 121 -20.94 -37.92 17.51
CA GLY A 121 -19.71 -38.45 16.90
C GLY A 121 -18.47 -38.39 17.80
N GLU A 122 -17.27 -38.53 17.21
CA GLU A 122 -15.95 -38.45 17.88
C GLU A 122 -15.54 -37.02 18.30
N TRP A 123 -16.49 -36.09 18.46
CA TRP A 123 -16.17 -34.72 18.87
C TRP A 123 -15.89 -34.66 20.37
N ASP A 124 -14.68 -34.26 20.75
CA ASP A 124 -14.34 -33.99 22.15
C ASP A 124 -14.75 -32.56 22.56
N LEU A 125 -14.96 -32.34 23.86
CA LEU A 125 -15.25 -31.03 24.44
C LEU A 125 -14.19 -29.99 24.08
N ALA A 126 -12.92 -30.41 24.01
CA ALA A 126 -11.81 -29.55 23.60
C ALA A 126 -11.95 -29.10 22.14
N GLU A 127 -12.35 -30.00 21.24
CA GLU A 127 -12.52 -29.72 19.82
C GLU A 127 -13.71 -28.80 19.57
N VAL A 128 -14.84 -29.04 20.25
CA VAL A 128 -16.03 -28.18 20.17
C VAL A 128 -15.71 -26.76 20.66
N LYS A 129 -14.94 -26.62 21.75
CA LYS A 129 -14.52 -25.31 22.26
C LYS A 129 -13.60 -24.57 21.29
N LEU A 130 -12.63 -25.27 20.69
CA LEU A 130 -11.74 -24.71 19.69
C LEU A 130 -12.54 -24.20 18.47
N GLN A 131 -13.52 -24.97 18.02
CA GLN A 131 -14.39 -24.59 16.90
C GLN A 131 -15.22 -23.34 17.22
N ILE A 132 -15.76 -23.24 18.44
CA ILE A 132 -16.47 -22.03 18.91
C ILE A 132 -15.54 -20.81 18.89
N GLU A 133 -14.30 -20.96 19.35
CA GLU A 133 -13.31 -19.86 19.35
C GLU A 133 -12.99 -19.41 17.92
N GLU A 134 -12.72 -20.35 17.00
CA GLU A 134 -12.44 -20.06 15.59
C GLU A 134 -13.63 -19.37 14.91
N LEU A 135 -14.86 -19.84 15.13
CA LEU A 135 -16.07 -19.23 14.58
C LEU A 135 -16.31 -17.84 15.15
N ASN A 136 -16.05 -17.63 16.44
CA ASN A 136 -16.13 -16.32 17.06
C ASN A 136 -15.10 -15.35 16.49
N GLU A 137 -13.88 -15.78 16.22
CA GLU A 137 -12.90 -14.97 15.50
C GLU A 137 -13.35 -14.60 14.09
N LYS A 138 -13.86 -15.57 13.32
CA LYS A 138 -14.40 -15.33 11.98
C LYS A 138 -15.58 -14.35 12.02
N CYS A 139 -16.47 -14.51 13.00
CA CYS A 139 -17.60 -13.61 13.23
C CYS A 139 -17.13 -12.19 13.55
N LYS A 140 -16.16 -12.02 14.47
CA LYS A 140 -15.57 -10.70 14.79
C LYS A 140 -14.93 -10.06 13.56
N LYS A 141 -14.13 -10.81 12.79
CA LYS A 141 -13.50 -10.34 11.55
C LYS A 141 -14.55 -9.89 10.52
N ALA A 142 -15.60 -10.67 10.34
CA ALA A 142 -16.71 -10.34 9.44
C ALA A 142 -17.53 -9.12 9.92
N GLU A 143 -17.76 -8.99 11.24
CA GLU A 143 -18.44 -7.82 11.81
C GLU A 143 -17.64 -6.53 11.61
N VAL A 144 -16.33 -6.55 11.81
CA VAL A 144 -15.44 -5.41 11.55
C VAL A 144 -15.44 -5.07 10.05
N ALA A 145 -15.34 -6.07 9.17
CA ALA A 145 -15.42 -5.86 7.73
C ALA A 145 -16.78 -5.26 7.30
N ARG A 146 -17.88 -5.71 7.89
CA ARG A 146 -19.22 -5.16 7.62
C ARG A 146 -19.34 -3.72 8.10
N ARG A 147 -18.86 -3.42 9.31
CA ARG A 147 -18.88 -2.06 9.89
C ARG A 147 -18.06 -1.08 9.05
N THR A 148 -16.85 -1.47 8.64
CA THR A 148 -15.98 -0.63 7.79
C THR A 148 -16.59 -0.37 6.41
N LYS A 149 -17.19 -1.37 5.76
CA LYS A 149 -17.90 -1.13 4.50
C LYS A 149 -19.15 -0.27 4.68
N HIS A 150 -19.93 -0.50 5.73
CA HIS A 150 -21.15 0.28 6.00
C HIS A 150 -20.84 1.75 6.29
N THR A 151 -19.80 2.02 7.06
CA THR A 151 -19.31 3.38 7.35
C THR A 151 -18.77 4.07 6.10
N SER A 152 -18.07 3.34 5.22
CA SER A 152 -17.63 3.88 3.93
C SER A 152 -18.77 4.35 3.01
N LEU A 153 -19.96 3.77 3.17
CA LEU A 153 -21.17 4.22 2.47
C LEU A 153 -21.83 5.44 3.14
N SER A 154 -21.49 5.74 4.39
CA SER A 154 -22.05 6.84 5.20
C SER A 154 -23.57 6.88 5.15
N VAL A 155 -24.17 5.70 5.18
CA VAL A 155 -25.60 5.51 5.22
C VAL A 155 -26.00 5.46 6.69
N ASP A 156 -26.96 6.29 7.09
CA ASP A 156 -27.58 6.18 8.41
C ASP A 156 -28.10 4.75 8.60
N GLY A 157 -27.74 4.11 9.71
CA GLY A 157 -28.07 2.69 9.99
C GLY A 157 -29.57 2.37 10.04
N HIS A 158 -30.43 3.38 9.90
CA HIS A 158 -31.89 3.26 9.81
C HIS A 158 -32.43 2.99 8.40
N LEU A 159 -31.62 3.16 7.35
CA LEU A 159 -32.05 2.89 5.97
C LEU A 159 -31.78 1.44 5.58
N SER A 160 -32.80 0.73 5.07
CA SER A 160 -32.61 -0.62 4.54
C SER A 160 -31.69 -0.57 3.32
N LEU A 161 -30.58 -1.31 3.38
CA LEU A 161 -29.59 -1.42 2.30
C LEU A 161 -30.21 -1.85 0.96
N ASP A 162 -31.25 -2.68 1.00
CA ASP A 162 -31.97 -3.15 -0.19
C ASP A 162 -32.63 -2.00 -0.98
N HIS A 163 -33.07 -0.95 -0.29
CA HIS A 163 -33.67 0.23 -0.92
C HIS A 163 -32.64 1.22 -1.47
N LEU A 164 -31.36 1.01 -1.17
CA LEU A 164 -30.26 1.86 -1.62
C LEU A 164 -29.59 1.34 -2.90
N LEU A 165 -29.94 0.12 -3.33
CA LEU A 165 -29.54 -0.43 -4.62
C LEU A 165 -30.04 0.47 -5.77
N GLY A 166 -29.13 0.82 -6.68
CA GLY A 166 -29.41 1.71 -7.80
C GLY A 166 -29.46 3.20 -7.45
N ASN A 167 -29.14 3.59 -6.21
CA ASN A 167 -29.11 4.99 -5.82
C ASN A 167 -27.94 5.72 -6.50
N LYS A 168 -28.27 6.65 -7.40
CA LYS A 168 -27.30 7.45 -8.18
C LYS A 168 -26.39 8.30 -7.29
N PHE A 169 -26.89 8.84 -6.18
CA PHE A 169 -26.10 9.66 -5.28
C PHE A 169 -25.00 8.83 -4.61
N LEU A 170 -25.34 7.62 -4.12
CA LEU A 170 -24.35 6.70 -3.55
C LEU A 170 -23.32 6.25 -4.59
N GLN A 171 -23.76 5.96 -5.83
CA GLN A 171 -22.84 5.65 -6.93
C GLN A 171 -21.84 6.79 -7.18
N ILE A 172 -22.29 8.04 -7.19
CA ILE A 172 -21.41 9.21 -7.35
C ILE A 172 -20.44 9.32 -6.17
N ARG A 173 -20.93 9.18 -4.93
CA ARG A 173 -20.12 9.29 -3.71
C ARG A 173 -19.03 8.22 -3.64
N VAL A 174 -19.38 6.95 -3.84
CA VAL A 174 -18.42 5.83 -3.83
C VAL A 174 -17.38 5.99 -4.94
N ASN A 175 -17.80 6.45 -6.13
CA ASN A 175 -16.87 6.73 -7.23
C ASN A 175 -15.98 7.96 -6.97
N ALA A 176 -16.48 8.98 -6.28
CA ALA A 176 -15.71 10.15 -5.88
C ALA A 176 -14.66 9.77 -4.84
N LEU A 177 -15.01 8.96 -3.83
CA LEU A 177 -14.06 8.43 -2.84
C LEU A 177 -12.97 7.58 -3.51
N ALA A 178 -13.34 6.71 -4.46
CA ALA A 178 -12.37 5.92 -5.23
C ALA A 178 -11.40 6.81 -6.03
N LEU A 179 -11.89 7.86 -6.69
CA LEU A 179 -11.03 8.83 -7.37
C LEU A 179 -10.12 9.59 -6.41
N LYS A 180 -10.64 10.00 -5.26
CA LYS A 180 -9.87 10.73 -4.25
C LYS A 180 -8.71 9.87 -3.72
N LYS A 181 -9.00 8.61 -3.36
CA LYS A 181 -7.98 7.62 -2.95
C LYS A 181 -6.93 7.39 -4.06
N ARG A 182 -7.37 7.24 -5.32
CA ARG A 182 -6.46 7.12 -6.47
C ARG A 182 -5.60 8.36 -6.67
N LEU A 183 -6.19 9.55 -6.56
CA LEU A 183 -5.50 10.83 -6.70
C LEU A 183 -4.42 10.98 -5.63
N ARG A 184 -4.74 10.68 -4.36
CA ARG A 184 -3.76 10.63 -3.25
C ARG A 184 -2.59 9.71 -3.58
N ASN A 185 -2.87 8.47 -4.03
CA ASN A 185 -1.82 7.51 -4.36
C ASN A 185 -0.93 7.99 -5.51
N CYS A 186 -1.51 8.59 -6.57
CA CYS A 186 -0.72 9.16 -7.67
C CYS A 186 0.16 10.33 -7.21
N LEU A 187 -0.33 11.17 -6.30
CA LEU A 187 0.42 12.29 -5.74
C LEU A 187 1.55 11.84 -4.82
N GLN A 188 1.30 10.85 -3.95
CA GLN A 188 2.32 10.22 -3.12
C GLN A 188 3.40 9.56 -3.98
N GLN A 189 3.02 8.80 -5.00
CA GLN A 189 3.97 8.19 -5.94
C GLN A 189 4.84 9.24 -6.64
N ARG A 190 4.24 10.33 -7.13
CA ARG A 190 4.99 11.44 -7.72
C ARG A 190 5.98 12.05 -6.73
N LYS A 191 5.58 12.28 -5.48
CA LYS A 191 6.46 12.79 -4.43
C LYS A 191 7.65 11.85 -4.21
N PHE A 192 7.40 10.54 -4.09
CA PHE A 192 8.47 9.55 -3.95
C PHE A 192 9.39 9.45 -5.16
N GLU A 193 8.87 9.60 -6.38
CA GLU A 193 9.69 9.65 -7.61
C GLU A 193 10.61 10.87 -7.59
N ILE A 194 10.11 12.05 -7.21
CA ILE A 194 10.90 13.28 -7.09
C ILE A 194 11.97 13.14 -6.00
N ASP A 195 11.59 12.70 -4.80
CA ASP A 195 12.50 12.47 -3.68
C ASP A 195 13.56 11.41 -4.02
N GLY A 196 13.19 10.40 -4.81
CA GLY A 196 14.10 9.39 -5.35
C GLY A 196 15.14 10.00 -6.28
N LEU A 197 14.71 10.84 -7.23
CA LEU A 197 15.62 11.56 -8.13
C LEU A 197 16.55 12.51 -7.37
N GLU A 198 16.05 13.22 -6.36
CA GLU A 198 16.87 14.12 -5.54
C GLU A 198 17.92 13.35 -4.73
N ARG A 199 17.55 12.21 -4.14
CA ARG A 199 18.51 11.35 -3.41
C ARG A 199 19.57 10.75 -4.32
N ALA A 200 19.19 10.29 -5.52
CA ALA A 200 20.15 9.81 -6.51
C ALA A 200 21.13 10.94 -6.90
N HIS A 201 20.61 12.15 -7.08
CA HIS A 201 21.43 13.31 -7.42
C HIS A 201 22.45 13.66 -6.32
N ARG A 202 22.05 13.65 -5.04
CA ARG A 202 22.97 13.91 -3.92
C ARG A 202 24.12 12.89 -3.83
N LYS A 203 23.91 11.67 -4.34
CA LYS A 203 24.90 10.59 -4.30
C LYS A 203 25.87 10.61 -5.49
N THR A 204 25.53 11.27 -6.60
CA THR A 204 26.31 11.24 -7.84
C THR A 204 26.94 12.61 -8.12
N THR A 205 28.26 12.72 -7.99
CA THR A 205 29.03 13.98 -8.15
C THR A 205 29.29 14.36 -9.61
N THR A 206 28.94 13.52 -10.59
CA THR A 206 29.28 13.70 -12.02
C THR A 206 28.12 14.17 -12.91
N ASN A 207 28.47 14.88 -13.99
CA ASN A 207 27.62 15.56 -14.99
C ASN A 207 26.51 14.70 -15.66
N GLU A 208 25.47 14.31 -14.92
CA GLU A 208 24.28 13.61 -15.44
C GLU A 208 23.08 14.54 -15.65
N LYS A 209 23.33 15.80 -16.02
CA LYS A 209 22.28 16.81 -16.25
C LYS A 209 21.21 16.33 -17.24
N LYS A 210 21.62 15.65 -18.33
CA LYS A 210 20.71 15.11 -19.36
C LYS A 210 19.82 13.99 -18.83
N LEU A 211 20.37 13.08 -18.02
CA LEU A 211 19.61 11.98 -17.42
C LEU A 211 18.56 12.54 -16.46
N ARG A 212 18.93 13.54 -15.66
CA ARG A 212 18.01 14.27 -14.79
C ARG A 212 16.89 14.94 -15.59
N GLU A 213 17.24 15.71 -16.62
CA GLU A 213 16.24 16.38 -17.47
C GLU A 213 15.27 15.38 -18.08
N HIS A 214 15.77 14.23 -18.55
CA HIS A 214 14.94 13.15 -19.06
C HIS A 214 14.02 12.57 -17.96
N SER A 215 14.55 12.22 -16.79
CA SER A 215 13.74 11.69 -15.68
C SER A 215 12.70 12.69 -15.16
N GLN A 216 13.08 13.97 -15.01
CA GLN A 216 12.15 15.03 -14.64
C GLN A 216 11.07 15.22 -15.71
N SER A 217 11.42 15.13 -17.00
CA SER A 217 10.45 15.16 -18.08
C SER A 217 9.47 13.99 -17.99
N GLN A 218 9.93 12.78 -17.67
CA GLN A 218 9.07 11.61 -17.50
C GLN A 218 8.08 11.78 -16.35
N ILE A 219 8.51 12.38 -15.23
CA ILE A 219 7.60 12.73 -14.12
C ILE A 219 6.57 13.76 -14.58
N ARG A 220 7.00 14.82 -15.29
CA ARG A 220 6.11 15.86 -15.82
C ARG A 220 5.09 15.31 -16.82
N CYS A 221 5.45 14.32 -17.62
CA CYS A 221 4.51 13.68 -18.55
C CYS A 221 3.33 13.01 -17.85
N LYS A 222 3.46 12.64 -16.56
CA LYS A 222 2.37 12.06 -15.76
C LYS A 222 1.43 13.12 -15.17
N GLU A 223 1.87 14.38 -15.06
CA GLU A 223 1.10 15.48 -14.43
C GLU A 223 -0.26 15.75 -15.09
N PRO A 224 -0.40 15.76 -16.43
CA PRO A 224 -1.70 15.94 -17.08
C PRO A 224 -2.70 14.85 -16.70
N GLY A 225 -2.24 13.60 -16.52
CA GLY A 225 -3.08 12.49 -16.09
C GLY A 225 -3.61 12.68 -14.66
N ILE A 226 -2.77 13.20 -13.77
CA ILE A 226 -3.14 13.52 -12.37
C ILE A 226 -4.15 14.68 -12.35
N GLN A 227 -3.93 15.73 -13.15
CA GLN A 227 -4.88 16.84 -13.29
C GLN A 227 -6.23 16.39 -13.86
N GLN A 228 -6.24 15.46 -14.82
CA GLN A 228 -7.48 14.89 -15.35
C GLN A 228 -8.24 14.10 -14.28
N LEU A 229 -7.55 13.37 -13.39
CA LEU A 229 -8.18 12.68 -12.26
C LEU A 229 -8.83 13.68 -11.28
N ALA A 230 -8.13 14.78 -10.96
CA ALA A 230 -8.67 15.84 -10.12
C ALA A 230 -9.90 16.51 -10.76
N LYS A 231 -9.87 16.79 -12.07
CA LYS A 231 -11.04 17.32 -12.80
C LYS A 231 -12.24 16.38 -12.73
N LYS A 232 -12.05 15.10 -13.02
CA LYS A 232 -13.13 14.08 -12.91
C LYS A 232 -13.71 14.00 -11.51
N TYR A 233 -12.88 14.11 -10.48
CA TYR A 233 -13.34 14.15 -9.10
C TYR A 233 -14.19 15.40 -8.83
N ASN A 234 -13.72 16.57 -9.24
CA ASN A 234 -14.47 17.82 -9.09
C ASN A 234 -15.81 17.78 -9.86
N ASP A 235 -15.84 17.18 -11.06
CA ASP A 235 -17.08 17.00 -11.83
C ASP A 235 -18.12 16.15 -11.08
N LEU A 236 -17.68 15.12 -10.35
CA LEU A 236 -18.56 14.32 -9.48
C LEU A 236 -19.02 15.13 -8.26
N CYS A 237 -18.15 15.93 -7.65
CA CYS A 237 -18.52 16.79 -6.52
C CYS A 237 -19.60 17.80 -6.92
N VAL A 238 -19.45 18.44 -8.10
CA VAL A 238 -20.46 19.36 -8.64
C VAL A 238 -21.80 18.63 -8.90
N GLN A 239 -21.76 17.39 -9.38
CA GLN A 239 -22.98 16.58 -9.53
C GLN A 239 -23.63 16.26 -8.18
N SER A 240 -22.84 15.90 -7.16
CA SER A 240 -23.32 15.68 -5.80
C SER A 240 -23.97 16.93 -5.21
N ILE A 241 -23.35 18.11 -5.35
CA ILE A 241 -23.91 19.38 -4.87
C ILE A 241 -25.30 19.62 -5.50
N LYS A 242 -25.41 19.45 -6.83
CA LYS A 242 -26.69 19.60 -7.55
C LYS A 242 -27.76 18.62 -7.07
N MET A 243 -27.38 17.39 -6.72
CA MET A 243 -28.34 16.39 -6.19
C MET A 243 -28.79 16.71 -4.77
N VAL A 244 -27.90 17.28 -3.94
CA VAL A 244 -28.25 17.77 -2.59
C VAL A 244 -29.21 18.96 -2.69
N GLU A 245 -28.93 19.93 -3.56
CA GLU A 245 -29.83 21.07 -3.81
C GLU A 245 -31.22 20.63 -4.27
N LYS A 246 -31.29 19.58 -5.12
CA LYS A 246 -32.54 19.01 -5.61
C LYS A 246 -33.27 18.09 -4.62
N ARG A 247 -32.69 17.82 -3.44
CA ARG A 247 -33.21 16.87 -2.44
C ARG A 247 -33.35 15.42 -2.95
N GLU A 248 -32.53 15.03 -3.92
CA GLU A 248 -32.44 13.65 -4.42
C GLU A 248 -31.44 12.80 -3.61
N ALA A 249 -30.67 13.45 -2.74
CA ALA A 249 -29.74 12.80 -1.82
C ALA A 249 -30.45 12.27 -0.56
N PRO A 250 -29.92 11.21 0.09
CA PRO A 250 -30.39 10.78 1.40
C PRO A 250 -30.38 11.91 2.43
N HIS A 251 -31.30 11.87 3.39
CA HIS A 251 -31.35 12.86 4.47
C HIS A 251 -30.00 12.94 5.20
N GLY A 252 -29.52 14.16 5.46
CA GLY A 252 -28.23 14.38 6.14
C GLY A 252 -26.99 14.23 5.27
N ALA A 253 -27.12 13.93 3.97
CA ALA A 253 -25.96 13.76 3.09
C ALA A 253 -25.22 15.09 2.82
N TRP A 254 -23.92 15.11 3.15
CA TRP A 254 -23.02 16.23 2.85
C TRP A 254 -22.32 16.04 1.52
N ALA A 255 -22.15 17.13 0.77
CA ALA A 255 -21.40 17.12 -0.48
C ALA A 255 -19.87 17.16 -0.20
N PRO A 256 -19.05 16.45 -1.01
CA PRO A 256 -17.60 16.48 -0.86
C PRO A 256 -16.99 17.84 -1.24
N HIS A 257 -15.85 18.18 -0.62
CA HIS A 257 -15.08 19.37 -0.98
C HIS A 257 -14.38 19.21 -2.34
N LEU A 258 -14.35 20.31 -3.08
CA LEU A 258 -13.64 20.45 -4.36
C LEU A 258 -12.12 20.55 -4.11
N ILE A 259 -11.32 20.01 -5.05
CA ILE A 259 -9.86 20.09 -4.98
C ILE A 259 -9.37 21.17 -5.94
N SER A 260 -8.53 22.09 -5.46
CA SER A 260 -7.86 23.07 -6.31
C SER A 260 -6.87 22.39 -7.26
N THR A 261 -7.08 22.54 -8.57
CA THR A 261 -6.16 21.98 -9.58
C THR A 261 -4.86 22.74 -9.71
N ASP A 262 -4.85 24.01 -9.29
CA ASP A 262 -3.72 24.93 -9.50
C ASP A 262 -2.63 24.75 -8.44
N VAL A 263 -3.02 24.32 -7.24
CA VAL A 263 -2.13 24.07 -6.10
C VAL A 263 -1.86 22.57 -5.92
N LEU A 264 -2.44 21.71 -6.76
CA LEU A 264 -2.43 20.25 -6.65
C LEU A 264 -1.04 19.61 -6.43
N PHE A 265 0.02 20.21 -6.98
CA PHE A 265 1.39 19.69 -6.88
C PHE A 265 2.22 20.32 -5.75
N LYS A 266 1.70 21.34 -5.07
CA LYS A 266 2.30 22.00 -3.91
C LYS A 266 1.60 21.51 -2.64
N LEU A 267 1.73 20.20 -2.39
CA LEU A 267 1.01 19.54 -1.31
C LEU A 267 1.45 20.07 0.06
N ASP A 268 0.48 20.53 0.84
CA ASP A 268 0.62 20.85 2.26
C ASP A 268 -0.17 19.85 3.13
N VAL A 269 0.12 19.82 4.43
CA VAL A 269 -0.53 18.93 5.41
C VAL A 269 -2.02 19.27 5.56
N ASP A 270 -2.37 20.55 5.40
CA ASP A 270 -3.74 21.07 5.59
C ASP A 270 -4.59 21.03 4.31
N ASP A 271 -4.09 20.49 3.21
CA ASP A 271 -4.83 20.45 1.95
C ASP A 271 -6.10 19.58 2.05
N ASP A 272 -7.20 20.06 1.46
CA ASP A 272 -8.52 19.38 1.38
C ASP A 272 -8.45 17.97 0.77
N ILE A 273 -7.36 17.66 0.08
CA ILE A 273 -7.12 16.33 -0.44
C ILE A 273 -6.98 15.30 0.68
N TRP A 274 -6.50 15.66 1.86
CA TRP A 274 -6.27 14.73 2.98
C TRP A 274 -7.52 14.48 3.83
N GLN A 275 -8.51 15.36 3.78
CA GLN A 275 -9.74 15.21 4.54
C GLN A 275 -10.80 14.43 3.74
N ASP A 276 -11.53 13.50 4.34
CA ASP A 276 -12.61 12.74 3.66
C ASP A 276 -14.03 13.26 3.96
N VAL A 277 -14.17 14.56 4.28
CA VAL A 277 -15.46 15.18 4.60
C VAL A 277 -16.49 14.93 3.48
N GLY A 278 -17.65 14.40 3.84
CA GLY A 278 -18.74 14.06 2.90
C GLY A 278 -18.46 12.84 2.02
N LEU A 279 -17.37 12.10 2.24
CA LEU A 279 -17.02 10.88 1.51
C LEU A 279 -16.81 9.68 2.44
N ASP A 280 -16.03 9.84 3.51
CA ASP A 280 -15.78 8.82 4.54
C ASP A 280 -16.03 9.51 5.89
N GLU A 281 -17.25 9.37 6.41
CA GLU A 281 -17.55 9.81 7.78
C GLU A 281 -17.25 8.65 8.71
N MET A 282 -16.08 8.75 9.31
CA MET A 282 -15.56 8.04 10.48
C MET A 282 -14.33 7.17 10.20
N ASP A 283 -13.21 7.70 10.66
CA ASP A 283 -12.06 6.95 11.17
C ASP A 283 -12.50 6.19 12.44
N LEU A 284 -13.41 5.22 12.27
CA LEU A 284 -14.00 4.44 13.36
C LEU A 284 -12.99 3.37 13.81
N GLY A 285 -12.01 3.79 14.60
CA GLY A 285 -11.23 2.91 15.46
C GLY A 285 -10.58 1.72 14.74
N ILE A 286 -10.12 1.91 13.49
CA ILE A 286 -9.18 0.98 12.90
C ILE A 286 -7.91 1.13 13.73
N ASP A 287 -7.63 0.15 14.56
CA ASP A 287 -6.41 0.09 15.36
C ASP A 287 -5.23 0.36 14.41
N VAL A 288 -4.47 1.43 14.70
CA VAL A 288 -3.38 1.86 13.82
C VAL A 288 -2.41 0.68 13.72
N PRO A 289 -2.15 0.14 12.51
CA PRO A 289 -1.30 -1.02 12.38
C PRO A 289 0.03 -0.78 13.09
N ARG A 290 0.55 -1.79 13.79
CA ARG A 290 1.75 -1.62 14.63
C ARG A 290 2.95 -1.18 13.80
N TRP A 291 3.10 -1.67 12.57
CA TRP A 291 4.12 -1.19 11.62
C TRP A 291 4.03 0.31 11.27
N LEU A 292 2.90 0.98 11.54
CA LEU A 292 2.72 2.41 11.32
C LEU A 292 2.77 3.22 12.63
N GLY A 293 2.20 2.69 13.71
CA GLY A 293 2.03 3.41 14.98
C GLY A 293 3.14 3.18 16.02
N ASP A 294 3.83 2.02 15.98
CA ASP A 294 4.86 1.66 16.96
C ASP A 294 6.26 1.95 16.41
N GLU A 295 6.98 2.83 17.10
CA GLU A 295 8.33 3.24 16.69
C GLU A 295 9.33 2.08 16.65
N GLY A 296 9.24 1.16 17.61
CA GLY A 296 10.12 0.00 17.66
C GLY A 296 9.88 -0.95 16.49
N VAL A 297 8.62 -1.10 16.06
CA VAL A 297 8.25 -2.01 14.98
C VAL A 297 8.72 -1.48 13.62
N TRP A 298 8.48 -0.21 13.29
CA TRP A 298 8.92 0.30 11.98
C TRP A 298 10.44 0.44 11.88
N GLN A 299 11.12 0.81 12.97
CA GLN A 299 12.58 0.79 13.02
C GLN A 299 13.12 -0.64 12.91
N GLY A 300 12.47 -1.60 13.57
CA GLY A 300 12.80 -3.01 13.49
C GLY A 300 12.65 -3.58 12.09
N ILE A 301 11.56 -3.30 11.39
CA ILE A 301 11.35 -3.71 9.99
C ILE A 301 12.47 -3.16 9.11
N LYS A 302 12.85 -1.88 9.29
CA LYS A 302 13.94 -1.28 8.52
C LYS A 302 15.28 -1.97 8.81
N ALA A 303 15.59 -2.24 10.06
CA ALA A 303 16.82 -2.94 10.46
C ALA A 303 16.85 -4.38 9.92
N LEU A 304 15.71 -5.09 9.97
CA LEU A 304 15.56 -6.43 9.43
C LEU A 304 15.82 -6.47 7.92
N LEU A 305 15.21 -5.56 7.16
CA LEU A 305 15.40 -5.46 5.72
C LEU A 305 16.84 -5.08 5.34
N GLU A 306 17.47 -4.20 6.12
CA GLU A 306 18.88 -3.86 5.94
C GLU A 306 19.79 -5.08 6.21
N TRP A 307 19.49 -5.86 7.24
CA TRP A 307 20.23 -7.07 7.57
C TRP A 307 20.07 -8.16 6.50
N ASP A 308 18.83 -8.44 6.06
CA ASP A 308 18.54 -9.38 4.97
C ASP A 308 19.30 -8.95 3.70
N ARG A 309 19.29 -7.64 3.39
CA ARG A 309 20.02 -7.07 2.25
C ARG A 309 21.53 -7.25 2.37
N CYS A 310 22.10 -7.04 3.55
CA CYS A 310 23.52 -7.25 3.78
C CYS A 310 23.91 -8.72 3.62
N CYS A 311 23.08 -9.65 4.09
CA CYS A 311 23.29 -11.09 3.89
C CYS A 311 23.28 -11.49 2.41
N GLU A 312 22.37 -10.93 1.60
CA GLU A 312 22.39 -11.12 0.14
C GLU A 312 23.68 -10.58 -0.50
N GLU A 313 24.12 -9.39 -0.10
CA GLU A 313 25.33 -8.75 -0.64
C GLU A 313 26.61 -9.48 -0.23
N ASP A 314 26.67 -10.02 0.99
CA ASP A 314 27.76 -10.89 1.45
C ASP A 314 27.84 -12.16 0.59
N GLN A 315 26.69 -12.80 0.31
CA GLN A 315 26.66 -13.97 -0.57
C GLN A 315 27.08 -13.61 -2.00
N GLN A 316 26.65 -12.46 -2.51
CA GLN A 316 27.01 -12.00 -3.85
C GLN A 316 28.51 -11.69 -3.97
N THR A 317 29.08 -11.00 -2.99
CA THR A 317 30.53 -10.71 -2.95
C THR A 317 31.33 -12.00 -2.82
N TYR A 318 30.90 -12.96 -2.01
CA TYR A 318 31.53 -14.28 -1.93
C TYR A 318 31.51 -15.04 -3.28
N ARG A 319 30.37 -15.05 -3.99
CA ARG A 319 30.27 -15.66 -5.32
C ARG A 319 31.20 -14.99 -6.34
N LEU A 320 31.36 -13.67 -6.27
CA LEU A 320 32.30 -12.93 -7.11
C LEU A 320 33.77 -13.17 -6.71
N LEU A 321 34.07 -13.67 -5.52
CA LEU A 321 35.43 -14.05 -5.16
C LEU A 321 35.74 -15.49 -5.62
N VAL A 322 34.79 -16.41 -5.42
CA VAL A 322 34.94 -17.83 -5.79
C VAL A 322 34.85 -18.05 -7.30
N GLY A 323 33.99 -17.32 -8.02
CA GLY A 323 33.87 -17.44 -9.48
C GLY A 323 35.05 -16.88 -10.27
N PHE A 324 35.99 -16.20 -9.61
CA PHE A 324 37.23 -15.68 -10.18
C PHE A 324 38.46 -16.50 -9.78
N SER A 325 38.29 -17.56 -8.97
CA SER A 325 39.35 -18.50 -8.55
C SER A 325 39.41 -19.69 -9.50
#